data_AF-A0A6B3W295-F1
#
_entry.id   AF-A0A6B3W295-F1
#
_cell.length_a   1.000
_cell.length_b   1.000
_cell.length_c   1.000
_cell.angle_alpha   90.00
_cell.angle_beta   90.00
_cell.angle_gamma   90.00
#
_symmetry.space_group_name_H-M   'P 1'
#
loop_
_entity.id
_entity.type
_entity.pdbx_description
1 polymer ?
#
loop_
_entity_poly.entity_id
_entity_poly.type
_entity_poly.pdbx_seq_one_letter_code
_entity_poly.pdbx_strand_id
1 'polypeptide(L)'
;MRKGIDGLAALIQDSFELDPYSDSIFLFAGWKKDRYKCLYFDGDGFAMLYKRLDSGKLQWPRNEQEVKNLTQQELRWLLEGLSIQQPKAIQPSLKGSF
;
A
#
# COMPACT_ATOMS: atom_id res chain seq x y z
N MET A 1 -0.61 8.56 12.53
CA MET A 1 -1.66 7.58 12.13
C MET A 1 -2.33 7.09 13.40
N ARG A 2 -3.49 7.65 13.76
CA ARG A 2 -4.18 7.39 15.04
C ARG A 2 -5.22 6.27 14.95
N LYS A 3 -5.80 6.05 13.75
CA LYS A 3 -6.83 5.04 13.50
C LYS A 3 -6.29 3.62 13.74
N GLY A 4 -7.02 2.82 14.52
CA GLY A 4 -6.85 1.37 14.68
C GLY A 4 -7.56 0.58 13.56
N ILE A 5 -7.88 -0.69 13.80
CA ILE A 5 -8.57 -1.56 12.83
C ILE A 5 -9.89 -0.94 12.37
N ASP A 6 -10.83 -0.71 13.28
CA ASP A 6 -12.18 -0.22 12.92
C ASP A 6 -12.12 1.15 12.24
N GLY A 7 -11.23 2.02 12.71
CA GLY A 7 -11.07 3.35 12.14
C GLY A 7 -10.49 3.34 10.72
N LEU A 8 -9.69 2.32 10.36
CA LEU A 8 -9.16 2.12 9.01
C LEU A 8 -10.16 1.38 8.12
N ALA A 9 -10.86 0.36 8.65
CA ALA A 9 -11.94 -0.31 7.93
C ALA A 9 -13.04 0.68 7.51
N ALA A 10 -13.47 1.54 8.43
CA ALA A 10 -14.41 2.62 8.13
C ALA A 10 -13.85 3.61 7.08
N LEU A 11 -12.54 3.87 7.07
CA LEU A 11 -11.94 4.73 6.04
C LEU A 11 -12.01 4.08 4.64
N ILE A 12 -11.75 2.77 4.55
CA ILE A 12 -11.85 2.00 3.31
C ILE A 12 -13.28 2.06 2.78
N GLN A 13 -14.26 1.83 3.65
CA GLN A 13 -15.67 1.80 3.29
C GLN A 13 -16.21 3.20 2.97
N ASP A 14 -16.04 4.17 3.87
CA ASP A 14 -16.74 5.45 3.79
C ASP A 14 -16.08 6.45 2.85
N SER A 15 -14.75 6.41 2.72
CA SER A 15 -14.01 7.41 1.93
C SER A 15 -13.58 6.91 0.55
N PHE A 16 -13.44 5.59 0.41
CA PHE A 16 -12.97 4.99 -0.84
C PHE A 16 -14.00 4.06 -1.48
N GLU A 17 -15.14 3.81 -0.82
CA GLU A 17 -16.22 2.93 -1.32
C GLU A 17 -15.72 1.52 -1.68
N LEU A 18 -14.73 1.03 -0.95
CA LEU A 18 -14.16 -0.31 -1.12
C LEU A 18 -14.65 -1.25 -0.01
N ASP A 19 -14.63 -2.55 -0.31
CA ASP A 19 -14.96 -3.58 0.68
C ASP A 19 -13.74 -3.94 1.54
N PRO A 20 -13.72 -3.61 2.84
CA PRO A 20 -12.62 -3.98 3.73
C PRO A 20 -12.52 -5.48 3.99
N TYR A 21 -13.56 -6.27 3.68
CA TYR A 21 -13.57 -7.74 3.83
C TYR A 21 -13.11 -8.48 2.56
N SER A 22 -12.78 -7.76 1.50
CA SER A 22 -12.25 -8.35 0.26
C SER A 22 -10.90 -9.03 0.48
N ASP A 23 -10.54 -9.95 -0.42
CA ASP A 23 -9.22 -10.60 -0.43
C ASP A 23 -8.15 -9.63 -0.92
N SER A 24 -7.88 -8.60 -0.12
CA SER A 24 -6.98 -7.50 -0.45
C SER A 24 -6.33 -6.95 0.81
N ILE A 25 -5.05 -6.59 0.67
CA ILE A 25 -4.29 -5.94 1.74
C ILE A 25 -4.30 -4.43 1.48
N PHE A 26 -4.88 -3.69 2.41
CA PHE A 26 -4.92 -2.23 2.34
C PHE A 26 -3.71 -1.63 3.06
N LEU A 27 -2.87 -0.92 2.32
CA LEU A 27 -1.67 -0.27 2.85
C LEU A 27 -1.95 1.21 3.16
N PHE A 28 -1.55 1.66 4.34
CA PHE A 28 -1.66 3.05 4.78
C PHE A 28 -0.29 3.57 5.20
N ALA A 29 0.10 4.78 4.80
CA ALA A 29 1.30 5.44 5.32
C ALA A 29 0.99 6.53 6.33
N GLY A 30 1.90 6.69 7.29
CA GLY A 30 1.84 7.81 8.22
C GLY A 30 2.26 9.11 7.54
N TRP A 31 1.82 10.24 8.06
CA TRP A 31 2.24 11.57 7.57
C TRP A 31 3.75 11.73 7.40
N LYS A 32 4.54 11.23 8.35
CA LYS A 32 6.01 11.29 8.31
C LYS A 32 6.64 10.33 7.30
N LYS A 33 5.85 9.43 6.69
CA LYS A 33 6.25 8.38 5.73
C LYS A 33 7.34 7.44 6.25
N ASP A 34 7.56 7.43 7.57
CA ASP A 34 8.50 6.57 8.30
C ASP A 34 7.82 5.32 8.88
N ARG A 35 6.55 5.11 8.55
CA ARG A 35 5.73 4.01 9.07
C ARG A 35 4.56 3.72 8.16
N TYR A 36 4.10 2.49 8.20
CA TYR A 36 2.88 2.07 7.53
C TYR A 36 2.09 1.06 8.35
N LYS A 37 0.82 0.92 7.97
CA LYS A 37 -0.05 -0.17 8.41
C LYS A 37 -0.52 -0.97 7.20
N CYS A 38 -0.65 -2.27 7.37
CA CYS A 38 -1.40 -3.13 6.47
C CYS A 38 -2.64 -3.62 7.21
N LEU A 39 -3.81 -3.51 6.60
CA LEU A 39 -5.05 -4.09 7.10
C LEU A 39 -5.49 -5.19 6.13
N TYR A 40 -5.86 -6.35 6.68
CA TYR A 40 -6.32 -7.51 5.93
C TYR A 40 -7.40 -8.23 6.73
N PHE A 41 -8.44 -8.72 6.05
CA PHE A 41 -9.41 -9.63 6.63
C PHE A 41 -9.08 -11.05 6.18
N ASP A 42 -8.81 -11.95 7.12
CA ASP A 42 -8.36 -13.33 6.83
C ASP A 42 -9.49 -14.37 6.85
N GLY A 43 -10.74 -13.91 7.00
CA GLY A 43 -11.94 -14.73 6.98
C GLY A 43 -12.64 -14.84 8.34
N ASP A 44 -11.89 -14.76 9.44
CA ASP A 44 -12.45 -14.77 10.79
C ASP A 44 -12.20 -13.48 11.57
N GLY A 45 -11.27 -12.64 11.11
CA GLY A 45 -11.02 -11.34 11.72
C GLY A 45 -10.17 -10.40 10.88
N PHE A 46 -9.98 -9.20 11.42
CA PHE A 46 -9.03 -8.24 10.87
C PHE A 46 -7.66 -8.43 11.51
N ALA A 47 -6.66 -8.70 10.66
CA ALA A 47 -5.26 -8.65 11.02
C ALA A 47 -4.68 -7.29 10.63
N MET A 48 -3.84 -6.72 11.51
CA MET A 48 -3.16 -5.46 11.25
C MET A 48 -1.68 -5.54 11.53
N LEU A 49 -0.86 -5.38 10.49
CA LEU A 49 0.58 -5.19 10.64
C LEU A 49 0.87 -3.70 10.80
N TYR A 50 1.71 -3.35 11.77
CA TYR A 50 2.24 -2.00 11.94
C TYR A 50 3.75 -2.03 11.92
N LYS A 51 4.37 -1.35 10.96
CA LYS A 51 5.82 -1.26 10.84
C LYS A 51 6.28 0.19 10.91
N ARG A 52 7.27 0.45 11.76
CA ARG A 52 8.07 1.68 11.76
C ARG A 52 9.41 1.40 11.09
N LEU A 53 9.84 2.30 10.21
CA LEU A 53 11.18 2.29 9.63
C LEU A 53 12.09 3.08 10.56
N ASP A 54 13.19 2.48 11.00
CA ASP A 54 14.19 3.17 11.83
C ASP A 54 15.16 4.01 10.99
N SER A 55 15.17 3.81 9.66
CA SER A 55 15.88 4.62 8.68
C SER A 55 15.11 4.68 7.36
N GLY A 56 15.25 5.79 6.64
CA GLY A 56 14.57 6.02 5.36
C GLY A 56 13.10 6.42 5.50
N LYS A 57 12.46 6.59 4.34
CA LYS A 57 11.03 6.93 4.22
C LYS A 57 10.44 6.23 3.00
N LEU A 58 9.15 5.95 3.07
CA LEU A 58 8.37 5.51 1.92
C LEU A 58 8.28 6.65 0.90
N GLN A 59 8.52 6.35 -0.37
CA GLN A 59 8.14 7.21 -1.49
C GLN A 59 6.66 7.03 -1.78
N TRP A 60 5.84 7.43 -0.81
CA TRP A 60 4.40 7.33 -0.93
C TRP A 60 3.90 8.16 -2.13
N PRO A 61 2.96 7.65 -2.94
CA PRO A 61 2.42 8.37 -4.09
C PRO A 61 1.97 9.78 -3.73
N ARG A 62 2.14 10.72 -4.67
CA ARG A 62 1.85 12.15 -4.44
C ARG A 62 0.37 12.41 -4.22
N ASN A 63 -0.50 11.65 -4.88
CA ASN A 63 -1.93 11.73 -4.64
C ASN A 63 -2.31 10.78 -3.50
N GLU A 64 -2.29 11.30 -2.28
CA GLU A 64 -2.65 10.55 -1.07
C GLU A 64 -4.16 10.26 -0.98
N GLN A 65 -4.97 10.89 -1.84
CA GLN A 65 -6.42 10.74 -1.90
C GLN A 65 -6.86 9.68 -2.91
N GLU A 66 -5.95 9.17 -3.75
CA GLU A 66 -6.26 8.12 -4.70
C GLU A 66 -5.76 6.76 -4.18
N VAL A 67 -6.68 5.79 -4.11
CA VAL A 67 -6.31 4.39 -3.90
C VAL A 67 -5.72 3.86 -5.20
N LYS A 68 -4.55 3.22 -5.11
CA LYS A 68 -3.92 2.58 -6.24
C LYS A 68 -3.68 1.10 -5.96
N ASN A 69 -4.17 0.25 -6.84
CA ASN A 69 -3.77 -1.16 -6.86
C ASN A 69 -2.30 -1.26 -7.23
N LEU A 70 -1.51 -1.94 -6.38
CA LEU A 70 -0.09 -2.15 -6.61
C LEU A 70 0.14 -3.57 -7.10
N THR A 71 0.95 -3.71 -8.14
CA THR A 71 1.58 -4.99 -8.44
C THR A 71 2.55 -5.39 -7.33
N GLN A 72 2.92 -6.68 -7.27
CA GLN A 72 3.93 -7.14 -6.30
C GLN A 72 5.26 -6.39 -6.43
N GLN A 73 5.65 -6.04 -7.65
CA GLN A 73 6.88 -5.28 -7.92
C GLN A 73 6.79 -3.84 -7.39
N GLU A 74 5.67 -3.15 -7.63
CA GLU A 74 5.45 -1.80 -7.09
C GLU A 74 5.40 -1.80 -5.57
N LEU A 75 4.74 -2.79 -4.96
CA LEU A 75 4.73 -2.96 -3.51
C LEU A 75 6.15 -3.12 -2.98
N ARG A 76 6.95 -4.00 -3.60
CA ARG A 76 8.35 -4.21 -3.20
C ARG A 76 9.16 -2.92 -3.27
N TRP A 77 9.08 -2.19 -4.39
CA TRP A 77 9.75 -0.89 -4.53
C TRP A 77 9.34 0.09 -3.43
N LEU A 78 8.03 0.21 -3.17
CA LEU A 78 7.53 1.10 -2.14
C LEU A 78 8.11 0.74 -0.76
N LEU A 79 8.11 -0.55 -0.40
CA LEU A 79 8.62 -1.04 0.87
C LEU A 79 10.14 -0.93 1.01
N GLU A 80 10.87 -0.87 -0.11
CA GLU A 80 12.31 -0.57 -0.19
C GLU A 80 12.61 0.95 -0.20
N GLY A 81 11.57 1.81 -0.14
CA GLY A 81 11.72 3.26 -0.15
C GLY A 81 11.90 3.87 -1.54
N LEU A 82 11.63 3.10 -2.59
CA LEU A 82 11.68 3.52 -3.98
C LEU A 82 10.30 3.99 -4.47
N SER A 83 10.30 4.84 -5.51
CA SER A 83 9.07 5.25 -6.19
C SER A 83 8.37 4.05 -6.83
N ILE A 84 7.04 3.99 -6.74
CA ILE A 84 6.25 3.00 -7.50
C ILE A 84 6.20 3.34 -9.00
N GLN A 85 6.48 4.58 -9.36
CA GLN A 85 6.66 5.01 -10.75
C GLN A 85 8.15 4.94 -11.09
N GLN A 86 8.51 3.98 -11.96
CA GLN A 86 9.89 3.72 -12.36
C GLN A 86 10.06 3.89 -13.88
N PRO A 87 10.06 5.13 -14.42
CA PRO A 87 10.14 5.37 -15.86
C PRO A 87 11.47 4.94 -16.49
N LYS A 88 12.52 4.79 -15.67
CA LYS A 88 13.85 4.34 -16.09
C LYS A 88 14.06 2.83 -15.91
N ALA A 89 13.10 2.10 -15.31
CA ALA A 89 13.23 0.66 -15.19
C ALA A 89 13.12 0.01 -16.56
N ILE A 90 13.98 -0.97 -16.81
CA ILE A 90 13.90 -1.82 -17.99
C ILE A 90 12.56 -2.54 -17.95
N GLN A 91 11.76 -2.33 -18.98
CA GLN A 91 10.45 -2.97 -19.11
C GLN A 91 10.62 -4.37 -19.71
N PRO A 92 9.81 -5.35 -19.30
CA PRO A 92 9.76 -6.65 -19.96
C PRO A 92 9.49 -6.47 -21.45
N SER A 93 10.25 -7.16 -22.29
CA SER A 93 9.95 -7.23 -23.72
C SER A 93 8.79 -8.19 -23.98
N LEU A 94 8.05 -7.96 -25.07
CA LEU A 94 7.13 -8.96 -25.59
C LEU A 94 7.93 -10.16 -26.08
N LYS A 95 7.48 -11.38 -25.73
CA LYS A 95 8.08 -12.61 -26.24
C LYS A 95 7.96 -12.63 -27.76
N GLY A 96 9.08 -12.82 -28.46
CA GLY A 96 9.11 -12.96 -29.92
C GLY A 96 9.42 -11.68 -30.71
N SER A 97 9.79 -10.58 -30.05
CA SER A 97 10.47 -9.48 -30.75
C SER A 97 11.91 -9.90 -31.07
N PHE A 98 12.11 -10.43 -32.27
CA PHE A 98 13.42 -10.64 -32.90
C PHE A 98 13.63 -9.58 -33.97
#